data_AF-A0A6I1QRC3-F1
#
_entry.id   AF-A0A6I1QRC3-F1
#
_cell.length_a   1.000
_cell.length_b   1.000
_cell.length_c   1.000
_cell.angle_alpha   90.00
_cell.angle_beta   90.00
_cell.angle_gamma   90.00
#
_symmetry.space_group_name_H-M   'P 1'
#
loop_
_entity.id
_entity.type
_entity.pdbx_description
1 polymer ?
#
loop_
_entity_poly.entity_id
_entity_poly.type
_entity_poly.pdbx_seq_one_letter_code
_entity_poly.pdbx_strand_id
1 'polypeptide(L)'
;MARAFMRALVAAVCAVILLVACGGDEGGLGREDGREGEAGWLGGGGRDVEAEATEAVPAPTSTTSPSTIEDLLEDYVVDLTPIEILPPSTLCPLDEETGMYVCPPPTPEPTNEPGITSVFDLRAGDRFDAALDDIGAGVRAVRVVSCDDPTAKSRVLDVFAVEDPGGSWPGQAYIDNQAAFWCAAEARFYLYPTADGWSEGDYDITCLTDVQA
;
A
#
# COMPACT_ATOMS: atom_id res chain seq x y z
N MET A 1 -2.81 -14.87 -22.34
CA MET A 1 -4.00 -15.19 -21.53
C MET A 1 -3.67 -15.42 -20.05
N ALA A 2 -2.55 -16.05 -19.69
CA ALA A 2 -2.17 -16.31 -18.28
C ALA A 2 -2.06 -15.07 -17.36
N ARG A 3 -1.60 -13.91 -17.86
CA ARG A 3 -1.46 -12.68 -17.07
C ARG A 3 -2.80 -12.04 -16.65
N ALA A 4 -3.84 -12.21 -17.45
CA ALA A 4 -5.17 -11.69 -17.10
C ALA A 4 -5.83 -12.54 -15.99
N PHE A 5 -5.55 -13.85 -15.99
CA PHE A 5 -6.08 -14.79 -15.01
C PHE A 5 -5.46 -14.61 -13.62
N MET A 6 -4.14 -14.39 -13.55
CA MET A 6 -3.45 -14.10 -12.28
C MET A 6 -3.96 -12.82 -11.60
N ARG A 7 -4.24 -11.76 -12.37
CA ARG A 7 -4.79 -10.50 -11.82
C ARG A 7 -6.20 -10.67 -11.26
N ALA A 8 -7.06 -11.45 -11.94
CA ALA A 8 -8.40 -11.75 -11.45
C ALA A 8 -8.36 -12.58 -10.16
N LEU A 9 -7.40 -13.51 -10.06
CA LEU A 9 -7.28 -14.39 -8.91
C LEU A 9 -6.74 -13.68 -7.66
N VAL A 10 -5.74 -12.80 -7.82
CA VAL A 10 -5.24 -11.95 -6.73
C VAL A 10 -6.33 -11.02 -6.22
N ALA A 11 -7.11 -10.40 -7.11
CA ALA A 11 -8.22 -9.55 -6.72
C ALA A 11 -9.32 -10.30 -5.95
N ALA A 12 -9.64 -11.53 -6.36
CA ALA A 12 -10.62 -12.38 -5.67
C ALA A 12 -10.14 -12.81 -4.28
N VAL A 13 -8.86 -13.18 -4.13
CA VAL A 13 -8.27 -13.56 -2.84
C VAL A 13 -8.22 -12.37 -1.88
N CYS A 14 -7.84 -11.17 -2.35
CA CYS A 14 -7.88 -9.96 -1.54
C CYS A 14 -9.30 -9.63 -1.05
N ALA A 15 -10.32 -9.79 -1.90
CA ALA A 15 -11.71 -9.52 -1.52
C ALA A 15 -12.21 -10.47 -0.41
N VAL A 16 -11.81 -11.75 -0.45
CA VAL A 16 -12.17 -12.73 0.59
C VAL A 16 -11.47 -12.43 1.90
N ILE A 17 -10.19 -12.05 1.88
CA ILE A 17 -9.44 -11.69 3.10
C ILE A 17 -10.04 -10.45 3.77
N LEU A 18 -10.42 -9.44 2.99
CA LEU A 18 -11.07 -8.23 3.53
C LEU A 18 -12.45 -8.53 4.15
N LEU A 19 -13.22 -9.46 3.58
CA LEU A 19 -14.50 -9.88 4.16
C LEU A 19 -14.34 -10.64 5.48
N VAL A 20 -13.26 -11.41 5.65
CA VAL A 20 -12.97 -12.12 6.91
C VAL A 20 -12.46 -11.16 7.99
N ALA A 21 -11.70 -10.12 7.63
CA ALA A 21 -11.13 -9.16 8.58
C ALA A 21 -12.16 -8.17 9.16
N CYS A 22 -13.27 -7.90 8.47
CA CYS A 22 -14.29 -6.94 8.93
C CYS A 22 -15.55 -7.58 9.53
N GLY A 23 -15.64 -8.91 9.59
CA GLY A 23 -16.86 -9.64 9.97
C GLY A 23 -16.95 -10.08 11.43
N GLY A 24 -16.57 -9.26 12.40
CA GLY A 24 -16.68 -9.65 13.81
C GLY A 24 -16.47 -8.54 14.82
N ASP A 25 -17.50 -7.71 15.05
CA ASP A 25 -17.69 -7.06 16.35
C ASP A 25 -19.19 -6.72 16.55
N GLU A 26 -19.93 -7.68 17.08
CA GLU A 26 -21.26 -7.45 17.64
C GLU A 26 -21.23 -7.79 19.13
N GLY A 27 -21.17 -6.77 19.99
CA GLY A 27 -21.69 -6.90 21.36
C GLY A 27 -20.81 -6.33 22.47
N GLY A 28 -21.06 -5.07 22.84
CA GLY A 28 -20.46 -4.50 24.04
C GLY A 28 -21.03 -3.14 24.44
N LEU A 29 -22.35 -3.03 24.60
CA LEU A 29 -22.99 -1.81 25.12
C LEU A 29 -22.69 -1.65 26.62
N GLY A 30 -21.59 -0.95 26.92
CA GLY A 30 -21.28 -0.38 28.22
C GLY A 30 -21.96 0.98 28.40
N ARG A 31 -22.91 1.00 29.32
CA ARG A 31 -23.73 2.12 29.77
C ARG A 31 -22.89 3.11 30.60
N GLU A 32 -22.82 4.37 30.19
CA GLU A 32 -22.44 5.47 31.08
C GLU A 32 -23.46 6.60 30.98
N ASP A 33 -24.22 6.72 32.06
CA ASP A 33 -25.21 7.74 32.32
C ASP A 33 -24.52 9.07 32.69
N GLY A 34 -24.98 10.16 32.08
CA GLY A 34 -25.04 11.47 32.74
C GLY A 34 -24.01 12.52 32.31
N ARG A 35 -24.48 13.56 31.61
CA ARG A 35 -24.51 14.92 32.17
C ARG A 35 -25.39 15.84 31.33
N GLU A 36 -26.41 16.39 32.00
CA GLU A 36 -27.30 17.43 31.52
C GLU A 36 -26.55 18.75 31.32
N GLY A 37 -26.89 19.48 30.25
CA GLY A 37 -26.35 20.78 29.92
C GLY A 37 -27.25 21.47 28.88
N GLU A 38 -28.33 22.05 29.38
CA GLU A 38 -29.35 22.79 28.63
C GLU A 38 -28.84 24.09 28.00
N ALA A 39 -29.31 24.36 26.77
CA ALA A 39 -29.63 25.65 26.12
C ALA A 39 -29.35 25.50 24.62
N GLY A 40 -30.31 25.28 23.73
CA GLY A 40 -31.52 26.08 23.53
C GLY A 40 -31.24 27.13 22.46
N TRP A 41 -31.59 26.87 21.19
CA TRP A 41 -31.97 27.90 20.21
C TRP A 41 -32.90 27.30 19.16
N LEU A 42 -34.00 28.03 18.98
CA LEU A 42 -35.14 27.79 18.10
C LEU A 42 -34.77 27.98 16.64
N GLY A 43 -35.44 27.25 15.74
CA GLY A 43 -35.89 27.86 14.48
C GLY A 43 -35.76 27.03 13.22
N GLY A 44 -36.81 26.27 12.92
CA GLY A 44 -37.57 26.45 11.68
C GLY A 44 -37.06 25.80 10.39
N GLY A 45 -37.97 25.09 9.71
CA GLY A 45 -37.88 24.86 8.28
C GLY A 45 -38.29 23.46 7.85
N GLY A 46 -39.59 23.17 7.92
CA GLY A 46 -40.16 21.99 7.31
C GLY A 46 -39.88 21.95 5.81
N ARG A 47 -39.38 20.81 5.36
CA ARG A 47 -39.47 20.38 3.96
C ARG A 47 -39.98 18.97 3.96
N ASP A 48 -41.18 18.83 3.41
CA ASP A 48 -41.82 17.56 3.10
C ASP A 48 -40.92 16.81 2.12
N VAL A 49 -40.34 15.70 2.58
CA VAL A 49 -39.62 14.75 1.72
C VAL A 49 -40.64 13.70 1.33
N GLU A 50 -41.07 13.75 0.09
CA GLU A 50 -41.88 12.71 -0.55
C GLU A 50 -41.16 11.36 -0.41
N ALA A 51 -41.84 10.41 0.21
CA ALA A 51 -41.38 9.05 0.38
C ALA A 51 -41.39 8.35 -0.99
N GLU A 52 -40.22 8.24 -1.61
CA GLU A 52 -40.03 7.44 -2.82
C GLU A 52 -40.08 5.95 -2.45
N ALA A 53 -40.93 5.21 -3.15
CA ALA A 53 -41.21 3.81 -2.90
C ALA A 53 -39.98 2.94 -3.18
N THR A 54 -39.51 2.25 -2.15
CA THR A 54 -38.45 1.25 -2.25
C THR A 54 -38.94 0.03 -3.03
N GLU A 55 -38.42 -0.15 -4.25
CA GLU A 55 -38.58 -1.39 -5.02
C GLU A 55 -37.94 -2.56 -4.27
N ALA A 56 -38.71 -3.65 -4.16
CA ALA A 56 -38.31 -4.86 -3.47
C ALA A 56 -37.14 -5.53 -4.19
N VAL A 57 -35.98 -5.56 -3.53
CA VAL A 57 -34.79 -6.29 -3.99
C VAL A 57 -35.10 -7.79 -3.97
N PRO A 58 -34.91 -8.53 -5.09
CA PRO A 58 -35.15 -9.97 -5.12
C PRO A 58 -34.20 -10.69 -4.16
N ALA A 59 -34.76 -11.66 -3.42
CA ALA A 59 -34.04 -12.45 -2.45
C ALA A 59 -32.82 -13.16 -3.10
N PRO A 60 -31.65 -13.17 -2.44
CA PRO A 60 -30.48 -13.88 -2.93
C PRO A 60 -30.78 -15.38 -2.99
N THR A 61 -30.68 -15.95 -4.20
CA THR A 61 -30.73 -17.39 -4.43
C THR A 61 -29.55 -18.05 -3.75
N SER A 62 -29.84 -19.06 -2.92
CA SER A 62 -28.88 -19.80 -2.10
C SER A 62 -27.65 -20.26 -2.89
N THR A 63 -26.52 -19.60 -2.64
CA THR A 63 -25.19 -20.06 -3.04
C THR A 63 -24.87 -21.33 -2.25
N THR A 64 -24.70 -22.45 -2.95
CA THR A 64 -24.24 -23.70 -2.38
C THR A 64 -22.79 -23.53 -1.94
N SER A 65 -22.57 -23.39 -0.63
CA SER A 65 -21.22 -23.33 -0.05
C SER A 65 -20.48 -24.65 -0.27
N PRO A 66 -19.27 -24.65 -0.83
CA PRO A 66 -18.42 -25.83 -0.84
C PRO A 66 -18.07 -26.19 0.62
N SER A 67 -18.42 -27.41 1.03
CA SER A 67 -18.40 -27.84 2.42
C SER A 67 -17.03 -28.21 2.96
N THR A 68 -15.99 -28.18 2.14
CA THR A 68 -14.69 -28.77 2.51
C THR A 68 -13.54 -28.09 1.77
N ILE A 69 -12.50 -27.70 2.52
CA ILE A 69 -11.26 -27.10 1.99
C ILE A 69 -10.56 -28.03 0.99
N GLU A 70 -10.77 -29.34 1.12
CA GLU A 70 -10.21 -30.35 0.21
C GLU A 70 -10.78 -30.23 -1.22
N ASP A 71 -12.06 -29.86 -1.39
CA ASP A 71 -12.67 -29.67 -2.72
C ASP A 71 -12.14 -28.42 -3.45
N LEU A 72 -11.57 -27.45 -2.73
CA LEU A 72 -10.96 -26.25 -3.34
C LEU A 72 -9.51 -26.48 -3.77
N LEU A 73 -8.86 -27.54 -3.30
CA LEU A 73 -7.45 -27.84 -3.57
C LEU A 73 -7.24 -28.80 -4.75
N GLU A 74 -8.23 -29.63 -5.09
CA GLU A 74 -8.08 -30.60 -6.19
C GLU A 74 -8.11 -29.97 -7.60
N ASP A 75 -8.73 -28.80 -7.77
CA ASP A 75 -8.70 -28.05 -9.04
C ASP A 75 -7.47 -27.15 -9.19
N TYR A 76 -6.64 -27.04 -8.14
CA TYR A 76 -5.45 -26.19 -8.12
C TYR A 76 -4.18 -26.99 -8.36
N VAL A 77 -4.14 -27.75 -9.47
CA VAL A 77 -2.88 -28.25 -10.01
C VAL A 77 -2.13 -27.06 -10.60
N VAL A 78 -1.37 -26.36 -9.75
CA VAL A 78 -0.38 -25.38 -10.21
C VAL A 78 0.63 -26.16 -11.03
N ASP A 79 0.58 -25.97 -12.34
CA ASP A 79 1.61 -26.42 -13.26
C ASP A 79 2.89 -25.66 -12.89
N LEU A 80 3.63 -26.21 -11.93
CA LEU A 80 4.97 -25.78 -11.53
C LEU A 80 5.90 -26.13 -12.69
N THR A 81 5.72 -25.42 -13.81
CA THR A 81 6.76 -25.33 -14.83
C THR A 81 8.04 -24.96 -14.08
N PRO A 82 9.10 -25.78 -14.21
CA PRO A 82 10.34 -25.50 -13.53
C PRO A 82 10.72 -24.07 -13.84
N ILE A 83 10.94 -23.25 -12.81
CA ILE A 83 11.54 -21.94 -12.98
C ILE A 83 12.90 -22.24 -13.62
N GLU A 84 12.99 -22.05 -14.93
CA GLU A 84 14.28 -22.04 -15.61
C GLU A 84 15.02 -20.87 -14.98
N ILE A 85 15.92 -21.19 -14.07
CA ILE A 85 16.91 -20.27 -13.56
C ILE A 85 17.71 -19.87 -14.81
N LEU A 86 17.29 -18.76 -15.44
CA LEU A 86 17.98 -18.25 -16.60
C LEU A 86 19.44 -18.06 -16.19
N PRO A 87 20.40 -18.63 -16.95
CA PRO A 87 21.80 -18.49 -16.62
C PRO A 87 22.12 -16.99 -16.52
N PRO A 88 23.02 -16.57 -15.61
CA PRO A 88 23.34 -15.16 -15.35
C PRO A 88 23.79 -14.38 -16.61
N SER A 89 24.09 -15.10 -17.69
CA SER A 89 24.40 -14.61 -19.03
C SER A 89 23.31 -13.77 -19.70
N THR A 90 22.03 -13.88 -19.31
CA THR A 90 20.95 -13.06 -19.94
C THR A 90 20.91 -11.61 -19.46
N LEU A 91 21.65 -11.24 -18.42
CA LEU A 91 21.66 -9.87 -17.89
C LEU A 91 22.69 -8.96 -18.54
N CYS A 92 23.61 -9.52 -19.32
CA CYS A 92 24.64 -8.75 -20.01
C CYS A 92 24.39 -8.86 -21.51
N PRO A 93 24.08 -7.76 -22.21
CA PRO A 93 23.99 -7.80 -23.66
C PRO A 93 25.36 -8.15 -24.26
N LEU A 94 25.35 -8.96 -25.33
CA LEU A 94 26.55 -9.20 -26.13
C LEU A 94 26.83 -7.94 -26.94
N ASP A 95 28.01 -7.35 -26.77
CA ASP A 95 28.49 -6.26 -27.60
C ASP A 95 28.90 -6.83 -28.96
N GLU A 96 28.20 -6.46 -30.03
CA GLU A 96 28.41 -7.00 -31.38
C GLU A 96 29.75 -6.60 -32.01
N GLU A 97 30.37 -5.51 -31.54
CA GLU A 97 31.64 -5.00 -32.08
C GLU A 97 32.84 -5.76 -31.49
N THR A 98 32.76 -6.07 -30.20
CA THR A 98 33.84 -6.74 -29.46
C THR A 98 33.64 -8.25 -29.34
N GLY A 99 32.42 -8.74 -29.56
CA GLY A 99 32.06 -10.15 -29.32
C GLY A 99 32.15 -10.55 -27.85
N MET A 100 32.13 -9.58 -26.92
CA MET A 100 32.20 -9.80 -25.48
C MET A 100 30.90 -9.39 -24.81
N TYR A 101 30.53 -10.09 -23.73
CA TYR A 101 29.41 -9.69 -22.89
C TYR A 101 29.84 -8.49 -22.05
N VAL A 102 29.28 -7.31 -22.35
CA VAL A 102 29.52 -6.10 -21.56
C VAL A 102 28.33 -5.98 -20.62
N CYS A 103 28.53 -6.43 -19.39
CA CYS A 103 27.58 -6.10 -18.35
C CYS A 103 27.65 -4.58 -18.16
N PRO A 104 26.51 -3.85 -18.21
CA PRO A 104 26.53 -2.47 -17.78
C PRO A 104 27.16 -2.45 -16.38
N PRO A 105 28.04 -1.47 -16.08
CA PRO A 105 28.55 -1.34 -14.72
C PRO A 105 27.34 -1.35 -13.78
N PRO A 106 27.43 -2.03 -12.62
CA PRO A 106 26.35 -1.97 -11.64
C PRO A 106 25.99 -0.50 -11.48
N THR A 107 24.72 -0.15 -11.68
CA THR A 107 24.25 1.20 -11.44
C THR A 107 24.83 1.61 -10.10
N PRO A 108 25.66 2.66 -10.03
CA PRO A 108 26.36 2.99 -8.80
C PRO A 108 25.31 3.01 -7.71
N GLU A 109 25.49 2.14 -6.70
CA GLU A 109 24.61 2.18 -5.54
C GLU A 109 24.58 3.63 -5.09
N PRO A 110 23.39 4.24 -4.91
CA PRO A 110 23.31 5.63 -4.54
C PRO A 110 24.08 5.80 -3.23
N THR A 111 25.30 6.34 -3.32
CA THR A 111 26.08 6.73 -2.16
C THR A 111 25.44 8.00 -1.66
N ASN A 112 24.34 7.85 -0.93
CA ASN A 112 23.71 8.95 -0.25
C ASN A 112 24.71 9.46 0.80
N GLU A 113 25.30 10.62 0.52
CA GLU A 113 26.18 11.27 1.47
C GLU A 113 25.37 11.54 2.75
N PRO A 114 25.88 11.16 3.92
CA PRO A 114 25.18 11.40 5.17
C PRO A 114 24.88 12.89 5.32
N GLY A 115 23.63 13.24 5.59
CA GLY A 115 23.16 14.61 5.49
C GLY A 115 21.68 14.79 5.77
N ILE A 116 21.25 16.06 5.89
CA ILE A 116 19.83 16.41 6.02
C ILE A 116 19.22 16.32 4.62
N THR A 117 18.26 15.40 4.47
CA THR A 117 17.57 15.11 3.21
C THR A 117 16.07 15.30 3.43
N SER A 118 15.36 15.80 2.42
CA SER A 118 13.91 15.86 2.45
C SER A 118 13.33 14.46 2.61
N VAL A 119 12.22 14.31 3.33
CA VAL A 119 11.54 13.01 3.43
C VAL A 119 11.01 12.52 2.07
N PHE A 120 10.84 13.44 1.11
CA PHE A 120 10.40 13.15 -0.26
C PHE A 120 11.55 12.79 -1.21
N ASP A 121 12.80 13.07 -0.84
CA ASP A 121 13.99 12.73 -1.65
C ASP A 121 14.63 11.40 -1.20
N LEU A 122 13.96 10.69 -0.29
CA LEU A 122 14.41 9.40 0.22
C LEU A 122 14.35 8.31 -0.85
N ARG A 123 15.30 7.38 -0.80
CA ARG A 123 15.42 6.28 -1.75
C ARG A 123 15.34 4.94 -1.05
N ALA A 124 14.91 3.92 -1.77
CA ALA A 124 14.93 2.55 -1.28
C ALA A 124 16.32 2.17 -0.76
N GLY A 125 16.39 1.64 0.46
CA GLY A 125 17.63 1.30 1.15
C GLY A 125 18.17 2.38 2.09
N ASP A 126 17.69 3.62 2.00
CA ASP A 126 18.16 4.69 2.89
C ASP A 126 17.84 4.41 4.34
N ARG A 127 18.75 4.83 5.22
CA ARG A 127 18.60 4.75 6.67
C ARG A 127 18.72 6.13 7.27
N PHE A 128 17.95 6.39 8.32
CA PHE A 128 17.96 7.72 8.94
C PHE A 128 17.74 7.64 10.46
N ASP A 129 18.26 8.65 11.16
CA ASP A 129 18.14 8.81 12.61
C ASP A 129 16.89 9.63 12.97
N ALA A 130 15.72 9.05 12.67
CA ALA A 130 14.43 9.52 13.17
C ALA A 130 13.54 8.29 13.37
N ALA A 131 12.77 8.24 14.46
CA ALA A 131 11.79 7.18 14.64
C ALA A 131 10.55 7.44 13.79
N LEU A 132 9.85 6.40 13.34
CA LEU A 132 8.65 6.56 12.52
C LEU A 132 7.54 7.35 13.23
N ASP A 133 7.41 7.18 14.54
CA ASP A 133 6.45 7.92 15.37
C ASP A 133 6.68 9.44 15.34
N ASP A 134 7.92 9.88 15.11
CA ASP A 134 8.27 11.30 15.00
C ASP A 134 7.91 11.87 13.63
N ILE A 135 7.95 11.05 12.56
CA ILE A 135 7.76 11.51 11.17
C ILE A 135 6.32 11.97 10.92
N GLY A 136 5.34 11.30 11.52
CA GLY A 136 3.91 11.65 11.40
C GLY A 136 3.56 13.06 11.91
N ALA A 137 4.45 13.71 12.68
CA ALA A 137 4.22 15.03 13.25
C ALA A 137 4.58 16.22 12.32
N GLY A 138 4.67 15.99 11.00
CA GLY A 138 4.98 17.04 10.02
C GLY A 138 6.48 17.24 9.77
N VAL A 139 7.28 16.20 9.97
CA VAL A 139 8.71 16.22 9.66
C VAL A 139 8.91 16.35 8.15
N ARG A 140 9.67 17.36 7.73
CA ARG A 140 9.98 17.63 6.31
C ARG A 140 11.35 17.14 5.87
N ALA A 141 12.25 16.91 6.82
CA ALA A 141 13.60 16.47 6.53
C ALA A 141 14.12 15.56 7.64
N VAL A 142 14.92 14.58 7.26
CA VAL A 142 15.55 13.61 8.14
C VAL A 142 17.05 13.59 7.89
N ARG A 143 17.81 13.13 8.88
CA ARG A 143 19.25 12.92 8.71
C ARG A 143 19.48 11.49 8.21
N VAL A 144 19.84 11.38 6.93
CA VAL A 144 20.28 10.11 6.34
C VAL A 144 21.66 9.77 6.88
N VAL A 145 21.85 8.51 7.27
CA VAL A 145 23.06 7.96 7.88
C VAL A 145 23.50 6.70 7.12
N SER A 146 24.76 6.30 7.29
CA SER A 146 25.27 5.06 6.68
C SER A 146 24.63 3.82 7.29
N CYS A 147 24.62 2.71 6.55
CA CYS A 147 24.10 1.42 7.04
C CYS A 147 24.79 0.87 8.28
N ASP A 148 26.07 1.21 8.48
CA ASP A 148 26.86 0.80 9.64
C ASP A 148 26.69 1.76 10.84
N ASP A 149 25.90 2.84 10.69
CA ASP A 149 25.68 3.80 11.78
C ASP A 149 24.69 3.21 12.81
N PRO A 150 25.11 3.04 14.08
CA PRO A 150 24.23 2.48 15.12
C PRO A 150 23.10 3.43 15.53
N THR A 151 23.10 4.69 15.05
CA THR A 151 22.03 5.65 15.28
C THR A 151 20.88 5.54 14.28
N ALA A 152 21.00 4.71 13.24
CA ALA A 152 19.91 4.44 12.31
C ALA A 152 18.71 3.84 13.04
N LYS A 153 17.58 4.55 13.03
CA LYS A 153 16.33 4.11 13.69
C LYS A 153 15.33 3.53 12.71
N SER A 154 15.36 4.00 11.47
CA SER A 154 14.42 3.59 10.44
C SER A 154 15.12 3.45 9.09
N ARG A 155 14.49 2.68 8.20
CA ARG A 155 14.94 2.45 6.83
C ARG A 155 13.80 2.58 5.83
N VAL A 156 14.15 2.98 4.62
CA VAL A 156 13.27 2.96 3.45
C VAL A 156 13.33 1.58 2.84
N LEU A 157 12.17 0.94 2.74
CA LEU A 157 12.03 -0.37 2.11
C LEU A 157 11.93 -0.26 0.60
N ASP A 158 11.06 0.63 0.14
CA ASP A 158 10.77 0.81 -1.26
C ASP A 158 10.20 2.22 -1.52
N VAL A 159 10.33 2.67 -2.76
CA VAL A 159 9.77 3.92 -3.25
C VAL A 159 9.20 3.66 -4.64
N PHE A 160 7.93 3.97 -4.83
CA PHE A 160 7.28 3.78 -6.13
C PHE A 160 6.37 4.95 -6.47
N ALA A 161 6.39 5.34 -7.73
CA ALA A 161 5.47 6.32 -8.28
C ALA A 161 4.10 5.66 -8.50
N VAL A 162 3.05 6.34 -8.06
CA VAL A 162 1.68 5.99 -8.41
C VAL A 162 1.44 6.38 -9.86
N GLU A 163 1.18 5.41 -10.73
CA GLU A 163 0.85 5.69 -12.13
C GLU A 163 -0.40 6.59 -12.18
N ASP A 164 -0.24 7.77 -12.75
CA ASP A 164 -1.31 8.77 -12.88
C ASP A 164 -2.32 8.35 -13.96
N PRO A 165 -3.57 8.01 -13.61
CA PRO A 165 -4.57 7.65 -14.61
C PRO A 165 -5.20 8.87 -15.30
N GLY A 166 -4.92 10.12 -14.90
CA GLY A 166 -5.65 11.27 -15.46
C GLY A 166 -5.32 12.68 -14.96
N GLY A 167 -4.15 12.94 -14.39
CA GLY A 167 -3.64 14.24 -13.94
C GLY A 167 -4.20 14.72 -12.60
N SER A 168 -5.41 14.33 -12.24
CA SER A 168 -6.10 14.77 -11.02
C SER A 168 -5.80 13.88 -9.82
N TRP A 169 -5.74 14.48 -8.62
CA TRP A 169 -5.64 13.75 -7.35
C TRP A 169 -6.69 12.62 -7.26
N PRO A 170 -6.26 11.35 -7.14
CA PRO A 170 -7.18 10.20 -7.21
C PRO A 170 -8.00 10.00 -5.92
N GLY A 171 -7.73 10.77 -4.87
CA GLY A 171 -8.37 10.65 -3.57
C GLY A 171 -7.55 9.82 -2.58
N GLN A 172 -7.69 10.15 -1.28
CA GLN A 172 -6.92 9.51 -0.22
C GLN A 172 -7.10 7.99 -0.19
N ALA A 173 -8.35 7.51 -0.32
CA ALA A 173 -8.65 6.09 -0.29
C ALA A 173 -7.94 5.30 -1.42
N TYR A 174 -7.70 5.91 -2.57
CA TYR A 174 -6.95 5.25 -3.64
C TYR A 174 -5.47 5.12 -3.27
N ILE A 175 -4.88 6.19 -2.75
CA ILE A 175 -3.47 6.22 -2.31
C ILE A 175 -3.22 5.24 -1.17
N ASP A 176 -4.11 5.20 -0.17
CA ASP A 176 -4.03 4.23 0.92
C ASP A 176 -4.06 2.79 0.40
N ASN A 177 -4.91 2.50 -0.58
CA ASN A 177 -4.96 1.18 -1.22
C ASN A 177 -3.68 0.87 -2.01
N GLN A 178 -3.10 1.84 -2.72
CA GLN A 178 -1.82 1.64 -3.41
C GLN A 178 -0.68 1.38 -2.42
N ALA A 179 -0.58 2.17 -1.35
CA ALA A 179 0.40 1.97 -0.30
C ALA A 179 0.25 0.57 0.34
N ALA A 180 -0.97 0.18 0.70
CA ALA A 180 -1.23 -1.13 1.30
C ALA A 180 -0.94 -2.31 0.35
N PHE A 181 -1.11 -2.12 -0.96
CA PHE A 181 -0.88 -3.17 -1.95
C PHE A 181 0.61 -3.36 -2.28
N TRP A 182 1.35 -2.27 -2.42
CA TRP A 182 2.74 -2.30 -2.89
C TRP A 182 3.78 -2.27 -1.78
N CYS A 183 3.49 -1.65 -0.64
CA CYS A 183 4.41 -1.73 0.49
C CYS A 183 4.45 -3.16 1.04
N ALA A 184 5.66 -3.65 1.29
CA ALA A 184 5.85 -4.95 1.92
C ALA A 184 5.14 -5.02 3.28
N ALA A 185 4.69 -6.20 3.69
CA ALA A 185 3.99 -6.40 4.97
C ALA A 185 4.82 -6.00 6.22
N GLU A 186 6.14 -5.87 6.07
CA GLU A 186 7.05 -5.38 7.11
C GLU A 186 7.11 -3.84 7.21
N ALA A 187 6.53 -3.11 6.25
CA ALA A 187 6.38 -1.67 6.33
C ALA A 187 5.47 -1.31 7.51
N ARG A 188 5.95 -0.39 8.36
CA ARG A 188 5.22 0.10 9.53
C ARG A 188 4.56 1.44 9.26
N PHE A 189 5.10 2.19 8.31
CA PHE A 189 4.65 3.51 7.95
C PHE A 189 4.84 3.72 6.46
N TYR A 190 4.05 4.61 5.86
CA TYR A 190 4.25 5.04 4.48
C TYR A 190 4.03 6.54 4.38
N LEU A 191 4.92 7.20 3.64
CA LEU A 191 4.73 8.57 3.21
C LEU A 191 4.07 8.54 1.84
N TYR A 192 3.14 9.46 1.63
CA TYR A 192 2.37 9.54 0.41
C TYR A 192 2.12 11.00 0.05
N PRO A 193 1.91 11.31 -1.23
CA PRO A 193 1.66 12.66 -1.68
C PRO A 193 0.34 13.18 -1.11
N THR A 194 0.27 14.47 -0.83
CA THR A 194 -1.01 15.14 -0.53
C THR A 194 -1.68 15.59 -1.82
N ALA A 195 -2.94 16.03 -1.76
CA ALA A 195 -3.60 16.62 -2.91
C ALA A 195 -2.83 17.84 -3.48
N ASP A 196 -2.20 18.63 -2.60
CA ASP A 196 -1.35 19.76 -3.00
C ASP A 196 -0.05 19.26 -3.65
N GLY A 197 0.64 18.30 -3.01
CA GLY A 197 1.88 17.71 -3.55
C GLY A 197 1.67 17.05 -4.92
N TRP A 198 0.53 16.37 -5.11
CA TRP A 198 0.15 15.78 -6.40
C TRP A 198 0.09 16.81 -7.53
N SER A 199 -0.42 18.01 -7.23
CA SER A 199 -0.48 19.10 -8.22
C SER A 199 0.89 19.69 -8.56
N GLU A 200 1.89 19.45 -7.71
CA GLU A 200 3.28 19.86 -7.89
C GLU A 200 4.14 18.75 -8.55
N GLY A 201 3.55 17.58 -8.84
CA GLY A 201 4.24 16.46 -9.48
C GLY A 201 4.80 15.42 -8.51
N ASP A 202 4.41 15.47 -7.22
CA ASP A 202 4.73 14.42 -6.26
C ASP A 202 3.73 13.26 -6.39
N TYR A 203 4.23 12.13 -6.88
CA TYR A 203 3.45 10.91 -7.11
C TYR A 203 3.99 9.73 -6.30
N ASP A 204 5.00 9.95 -5.46
CA ASP A 204 5.80 8.86 -4.91
C ASP A 204 5.27 8.43 -3.54
N ILE A 205 5.05 7.13 -3.38
CA ILE A 205 4.79 6.51 -2.08
C ILE A 205 6.10 5.89 -1.59
N THR A 206 6.49 6.26 -0.37
CA THR A 206 7.70 5.76 0.29
C THR A 206 7.32 4.84 1.44
N CYS A 207 7.74 3.58 1.39
CA CYS A 207 7.48 2.58 2.41
C CYS A 207 8.61 2.56 3.45
N LEU A 208 8.27 2.68 4.74
CA LEU A 208 9.24 2.80 5.83
C LEU A 208 9.06 1.70 6.87
N THR A 209 10.16 1.30 7.50
CA THR A 209 10.15 0.40 8.65
C THR A 209 11.22 0.79 9.67
N ASP A 210 11.07 0.29 10.89
CA ASP A 210 12.09 0.47 11.92
C ASP A 210 13.27 -0.47 11.68
N VAL A 211 14.48 0.01 11.96
CA VAL A 211 15.65 -0.83 12.07
C VAL A 211 15.65 -1.35 13.50
N GLN A 212 15.17 -2.59 13.69
CA GLN A 212 15.34 -3.25 14.98
C GLN A 212 16.84 -3.40 15.25
N ALA A 213 17.31 -2.74 16.31
CA ALA A 213 18.67 -2.89 16.82
C ALA A 213 18.92 -4.29 17.38
#